data_AF-A0AAW0J4A4-F1
#
_entry.id   AF-A0AAW0J4A4-F1
#
_cell.length_a   1.000
_cell.length_b   1.000
_cell.length_c   1.000
_cell.angle_alpha   90.00
_cell.angle_beta   90.00
_cell.angle_gamma   90.00
#
_symmetry.space_group_name_H-M   'P 1'
#
loop_
_entity.id
_entity.type
_entity.pdbx_description
1 polymer ?
#
loop_
_entity_poly.entity_id
_entity_poly.type
_entity_poly.pdbx_seq_one_letter_code
_entity_poly.pdbx_strand_id
1 'polypeptide(L)'
;LSYIRRFVYYCDLESTVRGVNIERNMQKGVCHRCLKGNRFMEKEVCIVCGASYCYHCVPRAMGSMPEGRKCLTCVGFRIREARRGKLGKCSRLLKRLLTDSEVKFIMNNEMLCEVNQLPPELVFVNGETLSQDELFELQNCKYPPKKLRPGHYWYDKGSGFWGKEGQKPSQIITSHLDVGGHVKRNASNGNTNVLINNREITKEELWMLKSAGLRSEGKPHFWVNEDGTYQEEGQKNEKGKIWDKTRTKLVCAVLSLPVPPRSENPSQKEVNGEIRDNLAQKSIHKFLLVGYDKSGTSTIYKQAKIVYGIPFSEDERQTIKFLIQRNLFGYLGVLLEGRERFEEEITEQFESGFG
;
A
#
# COMPACT_ATOMS: atom_id res chain seq x y z
N LEU A 1 16.45 27.05 9.08
CA LEU A 1 15.20 27.41 8.38
C LEU A 1 15.39 28.49 7.29
N SER A 2 16.48 28.49 6.49
CA SER A 2 16.63 29.49 5.40
C SER A 2 17.28 29.01 4.09
N TYR A 3 17.46 27.70 3.85
CA TYR A 3 18.13 27.23 2.63
C TYR A 3 17.38 26.19 1.78
N ILE A 4 16.09 25.93 2.07
CA ILE A 4 15.27 24.97 1.31
C ILE A 4 13.94 25.62 0.89
N ARG A 5 14.00 26.83 0.31
CA ARG A 5 12.85 27.47 -0.32
C ARG A 5 13.26 28.17 -1.61
N ARG A 6 13.46 27.38 -2.66
CA ARG A 6 13.18 27.72 -4.06
C ARG A 6 13.73 26.60 -4.92
N PHE A 7 12.86 25.72 -5.39
CA PHE A 7 12.89 25.10 -6.73
C PHE A 7 11.59 24.31 -6.85
N VAL A 8 10.50 25.04 -7.10
CA VAL A 8 9.30 24.48 -7.72
C VAL A 8 9.59 24.55 -9.22
N TYR A 9 9.85 23.40 -9.83
CA TYR A 9 9.69 23.25 -11.27
C TYR A 9 8.49 22.33 -11.46
N TYR A 10 7.41 22.90 -11.99
CA TYR A 10 6.40 22.14 -12.72
C TYR A 10 7.11 21.39 -13.85
N CYS A 11 6.91 20.08 -13.92
CA CYS A 11 7.11 19.32 -15.16
C CYS A 11 5.78 18.67 -15.48
N ASP A 12 4.94 19.42 -16.19
CA ASP A 12 3.94 18.84 -17.07
C ASP A 12 4.69 18.15 -18.20
N LEU A 13 4.57 16.83 -18.29
CA LEU A 13 4.82 16.10 -19.52
C LEU A 13 3.98 14.82 -19.51
N GLU A 14 2.80 14.94 -20.10
CA GLU A 14 2.13 13.81 -20.74
C GLU A 14 3.11 13.12 -21.68
N SER A 15 3.49 11.88 -21.37
CA SER A 15 4.00 10.93 -22.36
C SER A 15 3.96 9.51 -21.82
N THR A 16 2.89 8.82 -22.20
CA THR A 16 2.86 7.46 -22.72
C THR A 16 3.93 6.47 -22.21
N VAL A 17 3.46 5.55 -21.38
CA VAL A 17 3.91 4.16 -21.20
C VAL A 17 4.96 3.70 -22.23
N ARG A 18 6.22 3.61 -21.80
CA ARG A 18 7.21 2.62 -22.25
C ARG A 18 8.42 2.70 -21.32
N GLY A 19 8.67 1.63 -20.56
CA GLY A 19 9.85 1.50 -19.72
C GLY A 19 11.10 1.56 -20.59
N VAL A 20 11.74 2.74 -20.64
CA VAL A 20 13.04 2.89 -21.29
C VAL A 20 14.05 2.13 -20.44
N ASN A 21 14.57 1.04 -20.99
CA ASN A 21 15.74 0.35 -20.46
C ASN A 21 16.95 1.25 -20.66
N ILE A 22 17.14 2.23 -19.78
CA ILE A 22 18.32 3.08 -19.81
C ILE A 22 19.50 2.28 -19.24
N GLU A 23 20.06 1.36 -20.02
CA GLU A 23 21.39 0.82 -19.77
C GLU A 23 22.43 1.89 -20.07
N ARG A 24 22.57 2.86 -19.16
CA ARG A 24 23.76 3.71 -19.15
C ARG A 24 24.91 2.82 -18.71
N ASN A 25 25.97 2.72 -19.51
CA ASN A 25 27.24 2.15 -19.10
C ASN A 25 27.77 2.95 -17.90
N MET A 26 27.45 2.48 -16.68
CA MET A 26 27.83 3.16 -15.45
C MET A 26 29.23 2.70 -15.04
N GLN A 27 30.17 3.64 -15.05
CA GLN A 27 31.49 3.42 -14.46
C GLN A 27 31.32 3.09 -12.98
N LYS A 28 31.61 1.83 -12.62
CA LYS A 28 31.48 1.34 -11.25
C LYS A 28 32.54 2.02 -10.38
N GLY A 29 32.15 2.48 -9.19
CA GLY A 29 33.10 2.98 -8.18
C GLY A 29 33.27 4.51 -8.12
N VAL A 30 32.75 5.26 -9.09
CA VAL A 30 32.80 6.74 -9.10
C VAL A 30 31.42 7.37 -8.92
N CYS A 31 31.38 8.63 -8.50
CA CYS A 31 30.15 9.40 -8.46
C CYS A 31 29.70 9.77 -9.88
N HIS A 32 28.45 9.48 -10.24
CA HIS A 32 27.92 9.72 -11.59
C HIS A 32 27.96 11.21 -12.01
N ARG A 33 27.88 12.14 -11.05
CA ARG A 33 27.92 13.58 -11.33
C ARG A 33 29.33 14.17 -11.40
N CYS A 34 30.13 14.04 -10.35
CA CYS A 34 31.46 14.68 -10.30
C CYS A 34 32.60 13.78 -10.80
N LEU A 35 32.31 12.52 -11.15
CA LEU A 35 33.26 11.50 -11.61
C LEU A 35 34.39 11.17 -10.61
N LYS A 36 34.35 11.74 -9.40
CA LYS A 36 35.27 11.43 -8.30
C LYS A 36 34.78 10.23 -7.52
N GLY A 37 35.73 9.43 -7.05
CA GLY A 37 35.45 8.36 -6.09
C GLY A 37 36.46 7.23 -6.17
N ASN A 38 36.58 6.50 -5.06
CA ASN A 38 37.26 5.21 -5.00
C ASN A 38 36.26 4.13 -4.57
N ARG A 39 36.73 2.88 -4.50
CA ARG A 39 35.91 1.71 -4.12
C ARG A 39 35.31 1.81 -2.71
N PHE A 40 35.94 2.57 -1.81
CA PHE A 40 35.56 2.67 -0.39
C PHE A 40 34.67 3.88 -0.07
N MET A 41 34.58 4.85 -0.96
CA MET A 41 33.73 6.01 -0.78
C MET A 41 32.25 5.59 -0.78
N GLU A 42 31.57 5.89 0.33
CA GLU A 42 30.12 5.73 0.46
C GLU A 42 29.39 6.56 -0.60
N LYS A 43 28.33 5.99 -1.17
CA LYS A 43 27.51 6.62 -2.21
C LYS A 43 26.05 6.25 -2.00
N GLU A 44 25.14 7.17 -2.33
CA GLU A 44 23.72 6.85 -2.44
C GLU A 44 23.39 6.42 -3.87
N VAL A 45 22.54 5.41 -4.02
CA VAL A 45 22.28 4.79 -5.32
C VAL A 45 20.85 5.06 -5.74
N CYS A 46 20.66 5.59 -6.95
CA CYS A 46 19.33 5.69 -7.54
C CYS A 46 18.75 4.28 -7.75
N ILE A 47 17.55 4.03 -7.24
CA ILE A 47 16.91 2.71 -7.29
C ILE A 47 16.41 2.31 -8.69
N VAL A 48 16.25 3.28 -9.58
CA VAL A 48 15.83 3.10 -10.98
C VAL A 48 17.06 2.84 -11.87
N CYS A 49 17.84 3.88 -12.16
CA CYS A 49 18.95 3.75 -13.11
C CYS A 49 20.18 3.07 -12.51
N GLY A 50 20.36 3.10 -11.18
CA GLY A 50 21.52 2.55 -10.52
C GLY A 50 22.72 3.46 -10.40
N ALA A 51 22.62 4.72 -10.85
CA ALA A 51 23.67 5.70 -10.72
C ALA A 51 23.96 5.98 -9.25
N SER A 52 25.24 6.04 -8.88
CA SER A 52 25.68 6.30 -7.51
C SER A 52 26.21 7.72 -7.35
N TYR A 53 25.85 8.41 -6.27
CA TYR A 53 26.21 9.80 -6.00
C TYR A 53 26.94 9.92 -4.66
N CYS A 54 28.04 10.68 -4.63
CA CYS A 54 28.75 10.97 -3.38
C CYS A 54 27.99 11.98 -2.52
N TYR A 55 28.39 12.12 -1.26
CA TYR A 55 27.76 12.98 -0.26
C TYR A 55 27.42 14.39 -0.78
N HIS A 56 28.37 15.06 -1.43
CA HIS A 56 28.17 16.42 -1.96
C HIS A 56 27.27 16.51 -3.20
N CYS A 57 27.11 15.40 -3.92
CA CYS A 57 26.32 15.38 -5.16
C CYS A 57 24.88 14.94 -4.93
N VAL A 58 24.56 14.24 -3.83
CA VAL A 58 23.21 13.76 -3.54
C VAL A 58 22.17 14.88 -3.57
N PRO A 59 22.31 16.01 -2.85
CA PRO A 59 21.28 17.06 -2.84
C PRO A 59 20.99 17.62 -4.23
N ARG A 60 22.04 17.77 -5.05
CA ARG A 60 21.91 18.32 -6.41
C ARG A 60 21.41 17.30 -7.44
N ALA A 61 21.61 16.01 -7.20
CA ALA A 61 21.27 14.95 -8.15
C ALA A 61 19.93 14.27 -7.85
N MET A 62 19.46 14.33 -6.60
CA MET A 62 18.25 13.63 -6.13
C MET A 62 17.22 14.58 -5.50
N GLY A 63 17.58 15.85 -5.26
CA GLY A 63 16.65 16.87 -4.77
C GLY A 63 16.06 16.51 -3.40
N SER A 64 14.75 16.74 -3.26
CA SER A 64 13.97 16.48 -2.04
C SER A 64 13.55 15.01 -1.86
N MET A 65 13.82 14.13 -2.84
CA MET A 65 13.47 12.70 -2.81
C MET A 65 11.99 12.37 -2.49
N PRO A 66 11.00 12.94 -3.22
CA PRO A 66 9.58 12.71 -2.96
C PRO A 66 9.11 11.28 -3.29
N GLU A 67 9.84 10.55 -4.14
CA GLU A 67 9.58 9.14 -4.48
C GLU A 67 10.67 8.20 -3.93
N GLY A 68 11.37 8.66 -2.90
CA GLY A 68 12.54 7.96 -2.37
C GLY A 68 13.82 8.26 -3.14
N ARG A 69 14.75 7.30 -3.11
CA ARG A 69 16.10 7.45 -3.69
C ARG A 69 16.09 7.34 -5.21
N LYS A 70 15.57 8.36 -5.86
CA LYS A 70 15.61 8.56 -7.31
C LYS A 70 16.43 9.79 -7.66
N CYS A 71 17.21 9.73 -8.73
CA CYS A 71 17.79 10.95 -9.29
C CYS A 71 16.70 11.75 -10.03
N LEU A 72 16.93 13.04 -10.25
CA LEU A 72 15.96 13.95 -10.88
C LEU A 72 15.42 13.43 -12.22
N THR A 73 16.25 12.72 -12.99
CA THR A 73 15.85 12.13 -14.29
C THR A 73 15.10 10.80 -14.20
N CYS A 74 14.94 10.25 -12.99
CA CYS A 74 14.27 8.97 -12.74
C CYS A 74 13.01 9.11 -11.89
N VAL A 75 12.67 10.31 -11.42
CA VAL A 75 11.37 10.58 -10.79
C VAL A 75 10.26 10.27 -11.80
N GLY A 76 9.16 9.66 -11.35
CA GLY A 76 8.08 9.15 -12.20
C GLY A 76 8.34 7.78 -12.84
N PHE A 77 9.60 7.30 -12.87
CA PHE A 77 9.92 6.01 -13.47
C PHE A 77 9.83 4.86 -12.48
N ARG A 78 9.32 3.71 -12.97
CA ARG A 78 9.26 2.45 -12.21
C ARG A 78 10.65 1.98 -11.78
N ILE A 79 10.72 1.35 -10.62
CA ILE A 79 11.96 0.76 -10.13
C ILE A 79 12.37 -0.45 -10.98
N ARG A 80 13.67 -0.74 -11.03
CA ARG A 80 14.13 -2.02 -11.56
C ARG A 80 13.82 -3.12 -10.57
N GLU A 81 13.11 -4.14 -11.02
CA GLU A 81 12.68 -5.26 -10.16
C GLU A 81 13.85 -6.01 -9.49
N ALA A 82 15.01 -6.10 -10.15
CA ALA A 82 16.25 -6.62 -9.57
C ALA A 82 16.71 -5.85 -8.31
N ARG A 83 16.27 -4.61 -8.13
CA ARG A 83 16.61 -3.73 -7.00
C ARG A 83 15.49 -3.62 -5.96
N ARG A 84 14.30 -4.20 -6.20
CA ARG A 84 13.15 -4.15 -5.26
C ARG A 84 13.52 -4.62 -3.84
N GLY A 85 14.41 -5.61 -3.71
CA GLY A 85 14.91 -6.08 -2.41
C GLY A 85 15.74 -5.06 -1.60
N LYS A 86 16.03 -3.88 -2.17
CA LYS A 86 16.71 -2.75 -1.54
C LYS A 86 15.75 -1.62 -1.13
N LEU A 87 14.47 -1.70 -1.48
CA LEU A 87 13.46 -0.71 -1.08
C LEU A 87 13.43 -0.57 0.45
N GLY A 88 13.30 0.67 0.92
CA GLY A 88 13.22 1.02 2.34
C GLY A 88 14.53 0.81 3.12
N LYS A 89 15.60 0.36 2.47
CA LYS A 89 16.93 0.21 3.10
C LYS A 89 17.75 1.48 2.89
N CYS A 90 17.80 2.30 3.92
CA CYS A 90 18.62 3.50 3.96
C CYS A 90 20.12 3.18 3.93
N SER A 91 20.92 4.03 3.27
CA SER A 91 22.37 3.93 3.31
C SER A 91 22.95 4.68 4.53
N ARG A 92 24.18 4.34 4.92
CA ARG A 92 24.93 5.09 5.94
C ARG A 92 25.16 6.55 5.53
N LEU A 93 25.35 6.79 4.22
CA LEU A 93 25.55 8.13 3.69
C LEU A 93 24.32 9.00 3.89
N LEU A 94 23.13 8.46 3.63
CA LEU A 94 21.87 9.21 3.78
C LEU A 94 21.64 9.63 5.22
N LYS A 95 21.94 8.73 6.18
CA LYS A 95 21.91 9.01 7.62
C LYS A 95 22.91 10.08 8.07
N ARG A 96 24.03 10.24 7.37
CA ARG A 96 25.00 11.32 7.64
C ARG A 96 24.56 12.65 7.02
N LEU A 97 23.85 12.59 5.90
CA LEU A 97 23.44 13.78 5.14
C LEU A 97 22.19 14.45 5.71
N LEU A 98 21.28 13.66 6.27
CA LEU A 98 19.93 14.09 6.68
C LEU A 98 19.65 13.68 8.12
N THR A 99 18.68 14.34 8.73
CA THR A 99 18.17 13.97 10.06
C THR A 99 17.39 12.65 10.00
N ASP A 100 17.27 11.95 11.13
CA ASP A 100 16.57 10.66 11.18
C ASP A 100 15.10 10.75 10.74
N SER A 101 14.42 11.86 11.03
CA SER A 101 13.05 12.11 10.60
C SER A 101 12.93 12.28 9.08
N GLU A 102 13.86 13.01 8.46
CA GLU A 102 13.93 13.16 7.00
C GLU A 102 14.25 11.82 6.32
N VAL A 103 15.19 11.05 6.87
CA VAL A 103 15.50 9.70 6.34
C VAL A 103 14.26 8.82 6.42
N LYS A 104 13.55 8.81 7.55
CA LYS A 104 12.32 8.03 7.72
C LYS A 104 11.24 8.47 6.72
N PHE A 105 11.06 9.78 6.53
CA PHE A 105 10.13 10.32 5.55
C PHE A 105 10.46 9.87 4.13
N ILE A 106 11.73 9.98 3.71
CA ILE A 106 12.19 9.55 2.38
C ILE A 106 12.01 8.04 2.19
N MET A 107 12.34 7.23 3.19
CA MET A 107 12.16 5.77 3.12
C MET A 107 10.69 5.37 3.07
N ASN A 108 9.81 6.07 3.78
CA ASN A 108 8.38 5.84 3.71
C ASN A 108 7.84 6.19 2.31
N ASN A 109 8.21 7.35 1.76
CA ASN A 109 7.85 7.72 0.39
C ASN A 109 8.42 6.74 -0.65
N GLU A 110 9.65 6.24 -0.46
CA GLU A 110 10.23 5.21 -1.31
C GLU A 110 9.35 3.95 -1.35
N MET A 111 8.81 3.55 -0.20
CA MET A 111 8.00 2.34 -0.04
C MET A 111 6.55 2.52 -0.48
N LEU A 112 5.97 3.70 -0.32
CA LEU A 112 4.54 3.95 -0.53
C LEU A 112 4.21 4.55 -1.90
N CYS A 113 5.18 5.18 -2.56
CA CYS A 113 4.97 5.80 -3.86
C CYS A 113 4.43 4.78 -4.89
N GLU A 114 3.35 5.14 -5.58
CA GLU A 114 2.62 4.29 -6.54
C GLU A 114 3.55 3.71 -7.61
N VAL A 115 4.41 4.54 -8.22
CA VAL A 115 5.35 4.09 -9.26
C VAL A 115 6.43 3.12 -8.73
N ASN A 116 6.61 3.00 -7.41
CA ASN A 116 7.50 2.02 -6.80
C ASN A 116 6.77 0.74 -6.35
N GLN A 117 5.44 0.74 -6.33
CA GLN A 117 4.67 -0.45 -5.98
C GLN A 117 4.91 -1.58 -6.98
N LEU A 118 4.58 -2.80 -6.56
CA LEU A 118 4.66 -3.96 -7.44
C LEU A 118 3.55 -3.82 -8.51
N PRO A 119 3.88 -3.77 -9.80
CA PRO A 119 2.85 -3.72 -10.83
C PRO A 119 2.09 -5.05 -10.86
N PRO A 120 0.75 -5.03 -10.87
CA PRO A 120 -0.08 -6.25 -10.84
C PRO A 120 0.15 -7.12 -12.08
N GLU A 121 0.45 -6.53 -13.24
CA GLU A 121 0.73 -7.23 -14.50
C GLU A 121 2.00 -8.11 -14.46
N LEU A 122 2.85 -7.96 -13.42
CA LEU A 122 4.06 -8.77 -13.24
C LEU A 122 3.87 -9.94 -12.28
N VAL A 123 2.68 -10.09 -11.69
CA VAL A 123 2.36 -11.15 -10.75
C VAL A 123 1.29 -12.05 -11.36
N PHE A 124 1.64 -13.31 -11.55
CA PHE A 124 0.73 -14.32 -12.05
C PHE A 124 0.34 -15.24 -10.91
N VAL A 125 -0.97 -15.43 -10.70
CA VAL A 125 -1.51 -16.38 -9.73
C VAL A 125 -2.41 -17.34 -10.49
N ASN A 126 -2.13 -18.64 -10.36
CA ASN A 126 -2.88 -19.71 -11.06
C ASN A 126 -2.88 -19.56 -12.59
N GLY A 127 -1.90 -18.84 -13.15
CA GLY A 127 -1.75 -18.61 -14.58
C GLY A 127 -2.40 -17.32 -15.10
N GLU A 128 -3.08 -16.55 -14.25
CA GLU A 128 -3.72 -15.29 -14.59
C GLU A 128 -2.93 -14.11 -13.99
N THR A 129 -2.87 -12.99 -14.72
CA THR A 129 -2.32 -11.74 -14.19
C THR A 129 -3.28 -11.14 -13.18
N LEU A 130 -2.77 -10.66 -12.06
CA LEU A 130 -3.61 -9.95 -11.10
C LEU A 130 -4.09 -8.60 -11.66
N SER A 131 -5.26 -8.19 -11.20
CA SER A 131 -5.75 -6.81 -11.23
C SER A 131 -5.18 -6.00 -10.06
N GLN A 132 -5.40 -4.69 -10.10
CA GLN A 132 -4.96 -3.80 -9.00
C GLN A 132 -5.68 -4.13 -7.68
N ASP A 133 -6.97 -4.47 -7.75
CA ASP A 133 -7.78 -4.81 -6.59
C ASP A 133 -7.37 -6.17 -5.98
N GLU A 134 -7.13 -7.18 -6.82
CA GLU A 134 -6.64 -8.49 -6.36
C GLU A 134 -5.25 -8.38 -5.71
N LEU A 135 -4.35 -7.60 -6.30
CA LEU A 135 -3.02 -7.37 -5.71
C LEU A 135 -3.15 -6.64 -4.37
N PHE A 136 -4.05 -5.66 -4.29
CA PHE A 136 -4.34 -4.95 -3.05
C PHE A 136 -4.89 -5.89 -1.97
N GLU A 137 -5.86 -6.75 -2.30
CA GLU A 137 -6.42 -7.74 -1.39
C GLU A 137 -5.33 -8.72 -0.90
N LEU A 138 -4.51 -9.25 -1.83
CA LEU A 138 -3.43 -10.17 -1.54
C LEU A 138 -2.37 -9.59 -0.59
N GLN A 139 -2.05 -8.30 -0.73
CA GLN A 139 -1.05 -7.62 0.10
C GLN A 139 -1.58 -7.19 1.48
N ASN A 140 -2.89 -6.93 1.59
CA ASN A 140 -3.50 -6.37 2.80
C ASN A 140 -4.33 -7.39 3.61
N CYS A 141 -4.41 -8.65 3.18
CA CYS A 141 -5.10 -9.69 3.93
C CYS A 141 -4.45 -9.97 5.31
N LYS A 142 -5.12 -10.77 6.15
CA LYS A 142 -4.68 -11.04 7.52
C LYS A 142 -3.27 -11.68 7.57
N TYR A 143 -2.98 -12.56 6.63
CA TYR A 143 -1.71 -13.27 6.50
C TYR A 143 -1.19 -13.18 5.04
N PRO A 144 -0.57 -12.06 4.62
CA PRO A 144 -0.18 -11.85 3.23
C PRO A 144 1.09 -12.63 2.85
N PRO A 145 1.32 -12.93 1.55
CA PRO A 145 2.54 -13.56 1.09
C PRO A 145 3.79 -12.76 1.47
N LYS A 146 4.72 -13.39 2.19
CA LYS A 146 5.99 -12.74 2.56
C LYS A 146 6.85 -12.52 1.31
N LYS A 147 7.32 -11.29 1.13
CA LYS A 147 8.26 -10.88 0.05
C LYS A 147 7.73 -11.21 -1.34
N LEU A 148 6.45 -10.88 -1.62
CA LEU A 148 5.88 -10.96 -2.96
C LEU A 148 6.76 -10.20 -3.97
N ARG A 149 7.02 -10.83 -5.11
CA ARG A 149 7.89 -10.32 -6.19
C ARG A 149 7.23 -10.63 -7.52
N PRO A 150 7.69 -10.00 -8.62
CA PRO A 150 7.33 -10.44 -9.95
C PRO A 150 7.58 -11.93 -10.15
N GLY A 151 6.64 -12.62 -10.78
CA GLY A 151 6.77 -14.04 -11.11
C GLY A 151 5.44 -14.78 -11.08
N HIS A 152 5.58 -16.11 -11.19
CA HIS A 152 4.47 -17.04 -11.29
C HIS A 152 4.27 -17.80 -9.98
N TYR A 153 3.04 -17.76 -9.49
CA TYR A 153 2.61 -18.32 -8.22
C TYR A 153 1.34 -19.14 -8.42
N TRP A 154 1.07 -19.98 -7.44
CA TRP A 154 -0.20 -20.67 -7.32
C TRP A 154 -0.78 -20.46 -5.92
N TYR A 155 -2.10 -20.42 -5.88
CA TYR A 155 -2.88 -20.20 -4.67
C TYR A 155 -4.05 -21.17 -4.64
N ASP A 156 -4.20 -21.88 -3.55
CA ASP A 156 -5.37 -22.70 -3.27
C ASP A 156 -6.34 -21.92 -2.36
N LYS A 157 -7.44 -21.45 -2.94
CA LYS A 157 -8.49 -20.66 -2.27
C LYS A 157 -9.14 -21.40 -1.09
N GLY A 158 -9.22 -22.74 -1.13
CA GLY A 158 -9.88 -23.52 -0.09
C GLY A 158 -9.02 -23.68 1.17
N SER A 159 -7.74 -23.98 1.00
CA SER A 159 -6.82 -24.27 2.12
C SER A 159 -5.93 -23.08 2.51
N GLY A 160 -5.81 -22.07 1.65
CA GLY A 160 -4.87 -20.96 1.82
C GLY A 160 -3.42 -21.31 1.42
N PHE A 161 -3.14 -22.50 0.86
CA PHE A 161 -1.79 -22.85 0.42
C PHE A 161 -1.29 -21.91 -0.68
N TRP A 162 -0.04 -21.46 -0.52
CA TRP A 162 0.62 -20.54 -1.43
C TRP A 162 2.03 -21.01 -1.78
N GLY A 163 2.35 -20.98 -3.08
CA GLY A 163 3.65 -21.39 -3.59
C GLY A 163 4.03 -20.70 -4.90
N LYS A 164 5.27 -20.88 -5.32
CA LYS A 164 5.68 -20.55 -6.69
C LYS A 164 5.19 -21.66 -7.62
N GLU A 165 4.82 -21.30 -8.85
CA GLU A 165 4.46 -22.29 -9.87
C GLU A 165 5.58 -23.32 -10.05
N GLY A 166 5.20 -24.59 -10.06
CA GLY A 166 6.10 -25.74 -10.14
C GLY A 166 6.83 -26.10 -8.83
N GLN A 167 6.48 -25.49 -7.71
CA GLN A 167 7.09 -25.75 -6.40
C GLN A 167 6.04 -26.19 -5.37
N LYS A 168 6.48 -26.99 -4.39
CA LYS A 168 5.70 -27.36 -3.20
C LYS A 168 5.24 -26.10 -2.42
N PRO A 169 4.19 -26.19 -1.59
CA PRO A 169 3.71 -25.04 -0.82
C PRO A 169 4.82 -24.45 0.05
N SER A 170 4.87 -23.12 0.08
CA SER A 170 5.89 -22.36 0.82
C SER A 170 5.31 -21.63 2.02
N GLN A 171 4.04 -21.24 1.95
CA GLN A 171 3.32 -20.48 2.96
C GLN A 171 1.85 -20.94 2.98
N ILE A 172 1.18 -20.67 4.09
CA ILE A 172 -0.29 -20.65 4.17
C ILE A 172 -0.66 -19.19 4.40
N ILE A 173 -1.38 -18.60 3.45
CA ILE A 173 -1.89 -17.23 3.50
C ILE A 173 -3.38 -17.25 3.87
N THR A 174 -4.01 -16.08 3.96
CA THR A 174 -5.46 -16.01 4.15
C THR A 174 -6.20 -16.82 3.06
N SER A 175 -7.10 -17.69 3.47
CA SER A 175 -8.03 -18.49 2.64
C SER A 175 -9.12 -17.61 2.03
N HIS A 176 -9.85 -18.16 1.06
CA HIS A 176 -11.03 -17.54 0.44
C HIS A 176 -10.82 -16.18 -0.22
N LEU A 177 -9.56 -15.78 -0.46
CA LEU A 177 -9.24 -14.58 -1.24
C LEU A 177 -9.71 -14.76 -2.68
N ASP A 178 -10.22 -13.69 -3.29
CA ASP A 178 -10.66 -13.72 -4.68
C ASP A 178 -9.52 -13.30 -5.61
N VAL A 179 -8.40 -14.06 -5.52
CA VAL A 179 -7.14 -13.72 -6.18
C VAL A 179 -6.69 -14.82 -7.12
N GLY A 180 -6.66 -14.51 -8.41
CA GLY A 180 -6.40 -15.47 -9.47
C GLY A 180 -7.52 -16.51 -9.63
N GLY A 181 -7.62 -17.06 -10.83
CA GLY A 181 -8.58 -18.12 -11.14
C GLY A 181 -8.33 -19.44 -10.38
N HIS A 182 -8.91 -20.52 -10.88
CA HIS A 182 -8.82 -21.83 -10.23
C HIS A 182 -7.39 -22.40 -10.23
N VAL A 183 -7.00 -23.03 -9.11
CA VAL A 183 -5.70 -23.70 -8.99
C VAL A 183 -5.56 -24.79 -10.06
N LYS A 184 -4.46 -24.75 -10.82
CA LYS A 184 -4.17 -25.75 -11.85
C LYS A 184 -3.74 -27.07 -11.22
N ARG A 185 -4.10 -28.20 -11.88
CA ARG A 185 -3.70 -29.53 -11.43
C ARG A 185 -2.19 -29.69 -11.25
N ASN A 186 -1.40 -29.17 -12.18
CA ASN A 186 0.06 -29.26 -12.15
C ASN A 186 0.75 -28.08 -11.42
N ALA A 187 0.00 -27.25 -10.69
CA ALA A 187 0.51 -26.00 -10.10
C ALA A 187 1.76 -26.18 -9.21
N SER A 188 1.84 -27.28 -8.46
CA SER A 188 2.98 -27.61 -7.59
C SER A 188 3.97 -28.60 -8.19
N ASN A 189 3.79 -28.99 -9.47
CA ASN A 189 4.56 -30.05 -10.14
C ASN A 189 4.59 -31.37 -9.32
N GLY A 190 3.43 -31.74 -8.77
CA GLY A 190 3.24 -33.02 -8.09
C GLY A 190 3.33 -34.20 -9.05
N ASN A 191 3.68 -35.37 -8.53
CA ASN A 191 3.80 -36.62 -9.28
C ASN A 191 3.29 -37.83 -8.49
N THR A 192 2.26 -37.60 -7.67
CA THR A 192 1.73 -38.59 -6.73
C THR A 192 0.39 -39.17 -7.17
N ASN A 193 -0.26 -38.60 -8.20
CA ASN A 193 -1.65 -38.86 -8.58
C ASN A 193 -2.67 -38.65 -7.45
N VAL A 194 -2.28 -37.99 -6.36
CA VAL A 194 -3.17 -37.60 -5.26
C VAL A 194 -3.48 -36.12 -5.41
N LEU A 195 -4.77 -35.76 -5.36
CA LEU A 195 -5.21 -34.38 -5.50
C LEU A 195 -5.62 -33.79 -4.14
N ILE A 196 -5.26 -32.54 -3.89
CA ILE A 196 -5.85 -31.68 -2.86
C ILE A 196 -6.45 -30.48 -3.57
N ASN A 197 -7.76 -30.24 -3.41
CA ASN A 197 -8.48 -29.11 -4.01
C ASN A 197 -8.15 -28.94 -5.51
N ASN A 198 -8.21 -30.03 -6.27
CA ASN A 198 -7.86 -30.15 -7.70
C ASN A 198 -6.38 -29.99 -8.06
N ARG A 199 -5.47 -29.75 -7.11
CA ARG A 199 -4.01 -29.68 -7.32
C ARG A 199 -3.34 -31.01 -6.99
N GLU A 200 -2.47 -31.49 -7.87
CA GLU A 200 -1.65 -32.68 -7.63
C GLU A 200 -0.48 -32.39 -6.70
N ILE A 201 -0.43 -33.11 -5.59
CA ILE A 201 0.53 -32.83 -4.50
C ILE A 201 1.89 -33.46 -4.74
N THR A 202 2.91 -32.89 -4.11
CA THR A 202 4.28 -33.44 -4.17
C THR A 202 4.45 -34.64 -3.23
N LYS A 203 5.56 -35.38 -3.38
CA LYS A 203 5.89 -36.54 -2.52
C LYS A 203 6.05 -36.14 -1.06
N GLU A 204 6.59 -34.95 -0.80
CA GLU A 204 6.75 -34.38 0.54
C GLU A 204 5.38 -34.15 1.20
N GLU A 205 4.44 -33.55 0.48
CA GLU A 205 3.06 -33.36 0.94
C GLU A 205 2.39 -34.72 1.22
N LEU A 206 2.58 -35.71 0.35
CA LEU A 206 2.04 -37.05 0.55
C LEU A 206 2.62 -37.73 1.81
N TRP A 207 3.92 -37.57 2.08
CA TRP A 207 4.54 -38.12 3.31
C TRP A 207 4.01 -37.44 4.57
N MET A 208 3.74 -36.14 4.48
CA MET A 208 3.06 -35.39 5.54
C MET A 208 1.65 -35.94 5.79
N LEU A 209 0.84 -36.16 4.76
CA LEU A 209 -0.50 -36.76 4.90
C LEU A 209 -0.45 -38.18 5.51
N LYS A 210 0.49 -39.02 5.06
CA LYS A 210 0.70 -40.36 5.66
C LYS A 210 1.05 -40.27 7.15
N SER A 211 1.85 -39.28 7.53
CA SER A 211 2.20 -39.02 8.93
C SER A 211 1.02 -38.50 9.76
N ALA A 212 0.08 -37.81 9.12
CA ALA A 212 -1.22 -37.45 9.70
C ALA A 212 -2.18 -38.65 9.79
N GLY A 213 -1.77 -39.86 9.39
CA GLY A 213 -2.56 -41.09 9.48
C GLY A 213 -3.52 -41.31 8.32
N LEU A 214 -3.40 -40.54 7.23
CA LEU A 214 -4.17 -40.81 6.01
C LEU A 214 -3.61 -42.06 5.34
N ARG A 215 -4.47 -43.09 5.20
CA ARG A 215 -4.18 -44.25 4.34
C ARG A 215 -4.53 -43.86 2.91
N SER A 216 -3.51 -43.63 2.09
CA SER A 216 -3.67 -43.35 0.67
C SER A 216 -3.69 -44.68 -0.09
N GLU A 217 -4.83 -45.37 -0.13
CA GLU A 217 -5.03 -46.49 -1.06
C GLU A 217 -5.66 -45.94 -2.36
N GLY A 218 -5.01 -46.18 -3.50
CA GLY A 218 -5.47 -45.70 -4.81
C GLY A 218 -5.02 -44.27 -5.20
N LYS A 219 -5.86 -43.57 -5.98
CA LYS A 219 -5.67 -42.18 -6.44
C LYS A 219 -6.71 -41.25 -5.77
N PRO A 220 -6.67 -41.07 -4.44
CA PRO A 220 -7.69 -40.32 -3.74
C PRO A 220 -7.61 -38.82 -4.07
N HIS A 221 -8.78 -38.19 -4.08
CA HIS A 221 -8.93 -36.74 -4.17
C HIS A 221 -9.44 -36.23 -2.83
N PHE A 222 -8.79 -35.22 -2.28
CA PHE A 222 -9.11 -34.63 -1.00
C PHE A 222 -9.57 -33.18 -1.15
N TRP A 223 -10.62 -32.83 -0.42
CA TRP A 223 -11.00 -31.45 -0.16
C TRP A 223 -10.40 -31.04 1.18
N VAL A 224 -9.67 -29.93 1.22
CA VAL A 224 -9.01 -29.42 2.42
C VAL A 224 -9.43 -27.97 2.67
N ASN A 225 -9.94 -27.70 3.86
CA ASN A 225 -10.38 -26.36 4.27
C ASN A 225 -9.28 -25.60 5.02
N GLU A 226 -9.54 -24.32 5.31
CA GLU A 226 -8.61 -23.41 5.99
C GLU A 226 -8.12 -23.88 7.37
N ASP A 227 -8.96 -24.60 8.12
CA ASP A 227 -8.64 -25.10 9.45
C ASP A 227 -7.90 -26.45 9.41
N GLY A 228 -7.63 -26.94 8.21
CA GLY A 228 -7.00 -28.22 7.94
C GLY A 228 -7.93 -29.42 8.11
N THR A 229 -9.25 -29.21 8.25
CA THR A 229 -10.22 -30.29 8.05
C THR A 229 -10.14 -30.80 6.61
N TYR A 230 -10.29 -32.11 6.44
CA TYR A 230 -10.26 -32.72 5.12
C TYR A 230 -11.34 -33.78 4.94
N GLN A 231 -11.80 -33.89 3.70
CA GLN A 231 -12.78 -34.86 3.23
C GLN A 231 -12.24 -35.56 1.99
N GLU A 232 -12.59 -36.83 1.82
CA GLU A 232 -12.29 -37.58 0.59
C GLU A 232 -13.46 -37.45 -0.38
N GLU A 233 -13.18 -37.21 -1.66
CA GLU A 233 -14.21 -37.02 -2.68
C GLU A 233 -15.17 -38.22 -2.72
N GLY A 234 -16.48 -37.94 -2.59
CA GLY A 234 -17.53 -38.95 -2.53
C GLY A 234 -17.95 -39.40 -1.11
N GLN A 235 -17.29 -38.93 -0.05
CA GLN A 235 -17.69 -39.17 1.34
C GLN A 235 -18.15 -37.88 2.03
N LYS A 236 -19.31 -37.91 2.71
CA LYS A 236 -19.87 -36.75 3.43
C LYS A 236 -19.25 -36.49 4.81
N ASN A 237 -18.47 -37.43 5.34
CA ASN A 237 -17.96 -37.34 6.70
C ASN A 237 -16.57 -36.69 6.71
N GLU A 238 -16.40 -35.67 7.55
CA GLU A 238 -15.09 -35.11 7.87
C GLU A 238 -14.21 -36.18 8.53
N LYS A 239 -13.00 -36.38 7.99
CA LYS A 239 -12.09 -37.44 8.47
C LYS A 239 -11.16 -36.97 9.59
N GLY A 240 -11.04 -35.66 9.81
CA GLY A 240 -10.26 -35.06 10.89
C GLY A 240 -9.46 -33.83 10.44
N LYS A 241 -8.58 -33.32 11.32
CA LYS A 241 -7.72 -32.16 11.06
C LYS A 241 -6.26 -32.57 10.86
N ILE A 242 -5.64 -32.13 9.76
CA ILE A 242 -4.25 -32.46 9.39
C ILE A 242 -3.27 -31.98 10.48
N TRP A 243 -3.54 -30.80 11.05
CA TRP A 243 -2.62 -30.07 11.92
C TRP A 243 -2.76 -30.38 13.41
N ASP A 244 -3.76 -31.14 13.84
CA ASP A 244 -3.95 -31.44 15.27
C ASP A 244 -2.85 -32.37 15.83
N LYS A 245 -2.22 -33.15 14.95
CA LYS A 245 -1.20 -34.12 15.33
C LYS A 245 0.18 -33.46 15.44
N THR A 246 0.80 -33.53 16.62
CA THR A 246 2.17 -33.03 16.86
C THR A 246 3.19 -33.62 15.90
N ARG A 247 3.04 -34.91 15.55
CA ARG A 247 3.89 -35.60 14.56
C ARG A 247 3.84 -34.93 13.19
N THR A 248 2.66 -34.49 12.74
CA THR A 248 2.49 -33.79 11.45
C THR A 248 3.24 -32.47 11.43
N LYS A 249 3.16 -31.68 12.51
CA LYS A 249 3.89 -30.40 12.62
C LYS A 249 5.42 -30.61 12.57
N LEU A 250 5.92 -31.66 13.24
CA LEU A 250 7.33 -32.06 13.19
C LEU A 250 7.78 -32.44 11.78
N VAL A 251 6.99 -33.28 11.10
CA VAL A 251 7.26 -33.68 9.70
C VAL A 251 7.27 -32.48 8.77
N CYS A 252 6.36 -31.52 8.95
CA CYS A 252 6.33 -30.30 8.15
C CYS A 252 7.59 -29.44 8.35
N ALA A 253 8.07 -29.32 9.59
CA ALA A 253 9.31 -28.62 9.87
C ALA A 253 10.51 -29.26 9.16
N VAL A 254 10.62 -30.60 9.21
CA VAL A 254 11.70 -31.35 8.52
C VAL A 254 11.61 -31.19 7.00
N LEU A 255 10.41 -31.24 6.43
CA LEU A 255 10.19 -31.13 5.00
C LEU A 255 10.13 -29.68 4.48
N SER A 256 10.27 -28.67 5.35
CA SER A 256 10.05 -27.26 4.99
C SER A 256 8.68 -26.99 4.37
N LEU A 257 7.64 -27.68 4.85
CA LEU A 257 6.24 -27.43 4.49
C LEU A 257 5.62 -26.42 5.47
N PRO A 258 4.73 -25.54 5.00
CA PRO A 258 4.11 -24.56 5.87
C PRO A 258 3.09 -25.22 6.79
N VAL A 259 2.99 -24.69 8.01
CA VAL A 259 1.93 -25.01 8.98
C VAL A 259 1.08 -23.75 9.19
N PRO A 260 -0.21 -23.89 9.55
CA PRO A 260 -1.07 -22.73 9.77
C PRO A 260 -0.45 -21.80 10.82
N PRO A 261 -0.63 -20.48 10.69
CA PRO A 261 -0.27 -19.55 11.75
C PRO A 261 -0.94 -20.00 13.05
N ARG A 262 -0.19 -20.06 14.17
CA ARG A 262 -0.77 -20.43 15.47
C ARG A 262 -1.89 -19.44 15.79
N SER A 263 -3.06 -19.93 16.16
CA SER A 263 -4.10 -19.13 16.82
C SER A 263 -3.58 -18.75 18.20
N GLU A 264 -2.75 -17.72 18.29
CA GLU A 264 -2.35 -17.17 19.58
C GLU A 264 -3.54 -16.41 20.17
N ASN A 265 -3.90 -16.77 21.41
CA ASN A 265 -4.67 -15.92 22.31
C ASN A 265 -4.04 -14.51 22.34
N PRO A 266 -4.83 -13.43 22.55
CA PRO A 266 -4.39 -12.05 22.36
C PRO A 266 -3.43 -11.51 23.44
N SER A 267 -2.53 -12.34 23.98
CA SER A 267 -1.51 -11.90 24.92
C SER A 267 -0.13 -12.50 24.60
N GLN A 268 0.81 -11.60 24.34
CA GLN A 268 2.27 -11.78 24.36
C GLN A 268 2.95 -12.42 23.13
N LYS A 269 3.22 -11.61 22.10
CA LYS A 269 4.51 -10.90 21.94
C LYS A 269 4.59 -10.35 20.51
N GLU A 270 4.22 -9.07 20.39
CA GLU A 270 4.59 -8.26 19.24
C GLU A 270 6.12 -8.13 19.19
N VAL A 271 6.76 -8.98 18.39
CA VAL A 271 8.11 -8.73 17.91
C VAL A 271 8.03 -8.69 16.40
N ASN A 272 8.17 -7.48 15.87
CA ASN A 272 8.14 -7.06 14.46
C ASN A 272 6.77 -6.78 13.84
N GLY A 273 5.92 -6.08 14.61
CA GLY A 273 4.66 -5.48 14.15
C GLY A 273 4.70 -3.96 13.87
N GLU A 274 5.85 -3.27 13.98
CA GLU A 274 5.94 -1.81 13.73
C GLU A 274 5.62 -1.36 12.28
N ILE A 275 5.32 -2.30 11.38
CA ILE A 275 4.92 -1.99 10.00
C ILE A 275 3.39 -1.98 9.83
N ARG A 276 2.60 -2.42 10.82
CA ARG A 276 1.16 -2.63 10.61
C ARG A 276 0.26 -1.41 10.85
N ASP A 277 0.76 -0.36 11.48
CA ASP A 277 0.02 0.90 11.64
C ASP A 277 0.31 1.96 10.55
N ASN A 278 1.22 1.68 9.62
CA ASN A 278 1.62 2.65 8.58
C ASN A 278 1.05 2.35 7.18
N LEU A 279 0.26 1.29 7.00
CA LEU A 279 -0.40 0.97 5.72
C LEU A 279 -1.93 1.15 5.73
N ALA A 280 -2.52 1.47 6.88
CA ALA A 280 -3.89 1.95 6.99
C ALA A 280 -3.98 3.48 7.03
N GLN A 281 -2.91 4.18 6.62
CA GLN A 281 -3.03 5.61 6.31
C GLN A 281 -3.67 5.74 4.94
N LYS A 282 -4.99 5.49 4.91
CA LYS A 282 -5.95 6.03 3.94
C LYS A 282 -5.35 7.35 3.47
N SER A 283 -4.95 7.43 2.20
CA SER A 283 -4.24 8.58 1.66
C SER A 283 -4.93 9.84 2.18
N ILE A 284 -4.24 10.59 3.05
CA ILE A 284 -4.83 11.78 3.66
C ILE A 284 -4.92 12.80 2.53
N HIS A 285 -6.06 12.81 1.85
CA HIS A 285 -6.38 13.79 0.85
C HIS A 285 -6.61 15.12 1.57
N LYS A 286 -5.64 16.02 1.45
CA LYS A 286 -5.75 17.38 1.99
C LYS A 286 -6.41 18.25 0.94
N PHE A 287 -7.62 18.72 1.22
CA PHE A 287 -8.33 19.67 0.40
C PHE A 287 -8.06 21.09 0.91
N LEU A 288 -7.66 22.00 0.03
CA LEU A 288 -7.59 23.43 0.31
C LEU A 288 -8.77 24.11 -0.38
N LEU A 289 -9.66 24.72 0.40
CA LEU A 289 -10.76 25.52 -0.11
C LEU A 289 -10.28 26.97 -0.28
N VAL A 290 -10.16 27.44 -1.52
CA VAL A 290 -9.77 28.82 -1.86
C VAL A 290 -10.94 29.52 -2.53
N GLY A 291 -11.24 30.74 -2.08
CA GLY A 291 -12.26 31.59 -2.67
C GLY A 291 -12.17 32.99 -2.07
N TYR A 292 -12.70 33.99 -2.78
CA TYR A 292 -12.79 35.36 -2.30
C TYR A 292 -13.78 35.48 -1.12
N ASP A 293 -13.76 36.61 -0.40
CA ASP A 293 -14.66 36.82 0.73
C ASP A 293 -16.13 36.65 0.31
N LYS A 294 -16.90 35.87 1.09
CA LYS A 294 -18.31 35.50 0.81
C LYS A 294 -18.53 34.50 -0.35
N SER A 295 -17.49 33.86 -0.87
CA SER A 295 -17.59 32.79 -1.88
C SER A 295 -18.23 31.47 -1.39
N GLY A 296 -18.46 31.32 -0.08
CA GLY A 296 -19.13 30.14 0.49
C GLY A 296 -18.22 28.98 0.90
N THR A 297 -16.89 29.16 0.94
CA THR A 297 -15.93 28.13 1.40
C THR A 297 -16.26 27.58 2.79
N SER A 298 -16.67 28.43 3.72
CA SER A 298 -17.09 28.02 5.07
C SER A 298 -18.41 27.23 5.08
N THR A 299 -19.31 27.52 4.14
CA THR A 299 -20.56 26.76 3.95
C THR A 299 -20.27 25.35 3.45
N ILE A 300 -19.37 25.21 2.46
CA ILE A 300 -18.93 23.91 1.94
C ILE A 300 -18.34 23.05 3.07
N TYR A 301 -17.47 23.63 3.90
CA TYR A 301 -16.90 22.93 5.06
C TYR A 301 -17.98 22.45 6.05
N LYS A 302 -18.96 23.29 6.36
CA LYS A 302 -20.07 22.92 7.26
C LYS A 302 -20.94 21.81 6.68
N GLN A 303 -21.24 21.85 5.39
CA GLN A 303 -21.99 20.79 4.71
C GLN A 303 -21.23 19.47 4.70
N ALA A 304 -19.90 19.50 4.47
CA ALA A 304 -19.07 18.31 4.57
C ALA A 304 -19.17 17.66 5.97
N LYS A 305 -19.08 18.45 7.05
CA LYS A 305 -19.26 17.90 8.42
C LYS A 305 -20.61 17.22 8.60
N ILE A 306 -21.70 17.79 8.06
CA ILE A 306 -23.06 17.22 8.14
C ILE A 306 -23.13 15.90 7.35
N VAL A 307 -22.67 15.90 6.09
CA VAL A 307 -22.71 14.71 5.22
C VAL A 307 -21.91 13.55 5.80
N TYR A 308 -20.77 13.82 6.43
CA TYR A 308 -19.92 12.79 7.06
C TYR A 308 -20.32 12.47 8.51
N GLY A 309 -21.42 13.03 9.03
CA GLY A 309 -21.91 12.74 10.38
C GLY A 309 -20.98 13.22 11.50
N ILE A 310 -20.13 14.22 11.23
CA ILE A 310 -19.19 14.76 12.22
C ILE A 310 -19.90 15.87 13.01
N PRO A 311 -20.11 15.71 14.33
CA PRO A 311 -20.80 16.73 15.13
C PRO A 311 -19.96 18.01 15.26
N PHE A 312 -20.64 19.15 15.38
CA PHE A 312 -20.01 20.40 15.79
C PHE A 312 -19.70 20.35 17.29
N SER A 313 -18.49 20.77 17.68
CA SER A 313 -18.09 20.89 19.09
C SER A 313 -18.88 22.00 19.79
N GLU A 314 -18.87 22.00 21.12
CA GLU A 314 -19.56 23.03 21.90
C GLU A 314 -19.01 24.44 21.60
N ASP A 315 -17.68 24.58 21.52
CA ASP A 315 -17.04 25.85 21.16
C ASP A 315 -17.42 26.33 19.75
N GLU A 316 -17.49 25.41 18.77
CA GLU A 316 -17.94 25.72 17.41
C GLU A 316 -19.40 26.20 17.43
N ARG A 317 -20.28 25.54 18.19
CA ARG A 317 -21.70 25.92 18.33
C ARG A 317 -21.87 27.28 18.97
N GLN A 318 -21.13 27.58 20.04
CA GLN A 318 -21.16 28.90 20.69
C GLN A 318 -20.66 30.00 19.73
N THR A 319 -19.58 29.72 18.99
CA THR A 319 -19.07 30.65 17.97
C THR A 319 -20.09 30.91 16.88
N ILE A 320 -20.75 29.86 16.37
CA ILE A 320 -21.82 29.98 15.37
C ILE A 320 -23.01 30.78 15.91
N LYS A 321 -23.41 30.54 17.16
CA LYS A 321 -24.48 31.28 17.83
C LYS A 321 -24.19 32.78 17.88
N PHE A 322 -22.98 33.15 18.32
CA PHE A 322 -22.56 34.55 18.36
C PHE A 322 -22.54 35.18 16.97
N LEU A 323 -22.06 34.44 15.96
CA LEU A 323 -22.06 34.90 14.57
C LEU A 323 -23.47 35.18 14.05
N ILE A 324 -24.43 34.30 14.35
CA ILE A 324 -25.84 34.48 13.97
C ILE A 324 -26.40 35.74 14.64
N GLN A 325 -26.19 35.90 15.95
CA GLN A 325 -26.67 37.07 16.69
C GLN A 325 -26.07 38.37 16.12
N ARG A 326 -24.75 38.41 15.90
CA ARG A 326 -24.07 39.56 15.31
C ARG A 326 -24.63 39.90 13.93
N ASN A 327 -24.80 38.90 13.07
CA ASN A 327 -25.33 39.12 11.72
C ASN A 327 -26.78 39.62 11.76
N LEU A 328 -27.61 39.07 12.66
CA LEU A 328 -29.00 39.50 12.83
C LEU A 328 -29.07 40.99 13.20
N PHE A 329 -28.33 41.41 14.23
CA PHE A 329 -28.29 42.83 14.63
C PHE A 329 -27.67 43.72 13.55
N GLY A 330 -26.64 43.23 12.86
CA GLY A 330 -26.03 43.94 11.73
C GLY A 330 -27.03 44.19 10.61
N TYR A 331 -27.79 43.17 10.20
CA TYR A 331 -28.82 43.32 9.18
C TYR A 331 -29.97 44.22 9.62
N LEU A 332 -30.38 44.14 10.89
CA LEU A 332 -31.39 45.05 11.42
C LEU A 332 -30.91 46.51 11.33
N GLY A 333 -29.65 46.78 11.67
CA GLY A 333 -29.04 48.11 11.51
C GLY A 333 -29.08 48.58 10.06
N VAL A 334 -28.65 47.74 9.11
CA VAL A 334 -28.68 48.07 7.67
C VAL A 334 -30.11 48.34 7.18
N LEU A 335 -31.10 47.58 7.66
CA LEU A 335 -32.51 47.78 7.28
C LEU A 335 -33.08 49.08 7.84
N LEU A 336 -32.74 49.42 9.09
CA LEU A 336 -33.17 50.67 9.72
C LEU A 336 -32.53 51.88 9.05
N GLU A 337 -31.23 51.83 8.80
CA GLU A 337 -30.50 52.88 8.08
C GLU A 337 -31.03 53.03 6.64
N GLY A 338 -31.32 51.91 5.96
CA GLY A 338 -31.96 51.94 4.66
C GLY A 338 -33.34 52.59 4.70
N ARG A 339 -34.16 52.27 5.71
CA ARG A 339 -35.49 52.88 5.89
C ARG A 339 -35.41 54.38 6.09
N GLU A 340 -34.52 54.86 6.96
CA GLU A 340 -34.34 56.30 7.21
C GLU A 340 -33.98 57.04 5.91
N ARG A 341 -33.03 56.50 5.13
CA ARG A 341 -32.66 57.08 3.82
C ARG A 341 -33.84 57.12 2.84
N PHE A 342 -34.64 56.06 2.77
CA PHE A 342 -35.82 56.05 1.90
C PHE A 342 -36.90 57.04 2.36
N GLU A 343 -37.08 57.23 3.67
CA GLU A 343 -38.03 58.22 4.21
C GLU A 343 -37.56 59.65 3.92
N GLU A 344 -36.26 59.95 4.06
CA GLU A 344 -35.65 61.23 3.68
C GLU A 344 -35.82 61.52 2.19
N GLU A 345 -35.50 60.57 1.31
CA GLU A 345 -35.66 60.71 -0.15
C GLU A 345 -37.12 60.96 -0.55
N ILE A 346 -38.09 60.36 0.14
CA ILE A 346 -39.52 60.59 -0.10
C ILE A 346 -39.90 62.01 0.33
N THR A 347 -39.45 62.48 1.50
CA THR A 347 -39.74 63.84 1.96
C THR A 347 -39.15 64.91 1.05
N GLU A 348 -37.92 64.73 0.56
CA GLU A 348 -37.28 65.63 -0.41
C GLU A 348 -38.03 65.67 -1.76
N GLN A 349 -38.59 64.54 -2.21
CA GLN A 349 -39.43 64.49 -3.40
C GLN A 349 -40.79 65.20 -3.23
N PHE A 350 -41.37 65.18 -2.02
CA PHE A 350 -42.59 65.92 -1.73
C PHE A 350 -42.35 67.43 -1.61
N GLU A 351 -41.22 67.86 -1.04
CA GLU A 351 -40.85 69.29 -0.92
C GLU A 351 -40.49 69.91 -2.27
N SER A 352 -39.85 69.15 -3.17
CA SER A 352 -39.55 69.59 -4.54
C SER A 352 -40.74 69.59 -5.50
N GLY A 353 -41.88 69.01 -5.11
CA GLY A 353 -43.14 69.00 -5.89
C GLY A 353 -44.09 70.16 -5.60
N PHE A 354 -43.81 71.00 -4.59
CA PHE A 354 -44.60 72.18 -4.23
C PHE A 354 -43.88 73.52 -4.50
N GLY A 355 -42.79 73.49 -5.28
CA GLY A 355 -42.03 74.68 -5.72
C GLY A 355 -42.52 75.29 -7.02
#